data_AF-A0A8R7QWP8-F1
#
_entry.id   AF-A0A8R7QWP8-F1
#
_cell.length_a   1.000
_cell.length_b   1.000
_cell.length_c   1.000
_cell.angle_alpha   90.00
_cell.angle_beta   90.00
_cell.angle_gamma   90.00
#
_symmetry.space_group_name_H-M   'P 1'
#
loop_
_entity.id
_entity.type
_entity.pdbx_description
1 polymer ?
#
loop_
_entity_poly.entity_id
_entity_poly.type
_entity_poly.pdbx_seq_one_letter_code
_entity_poly.pdbx_strand_id
1 'polypeptide(L)'
;IWDIIDERWNDKLKTPLHKAGYYLNPLFYYENKAELEEEVFVAAVVQCVGRVYHDNDKLQDMIVAQLNMYTNGTDSFGSAMAIRQRKNSVIFAANWWAAHGTDAKELRKMAIKILNLTCS
;
A
#
# COMPACT_ATOMS: atom_id res chain seq x y z
N ILE A 1 19.41 11.42 14.24
CA ILE A 1 18.64 11.49 12.97
C ILE A 1 17.44 10.53 12.99
N TRP A 2 17.49 9.45 13.78
CA TRP A 2 16.33 8.57 14.01
C TRP A 2 15.29 9.12 14.99
N ASP A 3 15.64 10.08 15.86
CA ASP A 3 14.70 10.59 16.88
C ASP A 3 13.70 11.67 16.41
N ILE A 4 13.69 12.03 15.12
CA ILE A 4 12.79 13.06 14.57
C ILE A 4 11.60 12.44 13.81
N ILE A 5 11.63 11.12 13.57
CA ILE A 5 10.53 10.42 12.89
C ILE A 5 9.45 9.97 13.90
N ASP A 6 9.78 9.81 15.18
CA ASP A 6 8.95 9.00 16.10
C ASP A 6 7.69 9.66 16.71
N GLU A 7 7.62 10.98 16.90
CA GLU A 7 6.43 11.58 17.56
C GLU A 7 5.41 12.17 16.57
N ARG A 8 5.88 12.88 15.54
CA ARG A 8 4.98 13.54 14.59
C ARG A 8 4.32 12.58 13.59
N TRP A 9 4.93 11.42 13.34
CA TRP A 9 4.41 10.42 12.40
C TRP A 9 3.35 9.53 13.05
N ASN A 10 3.54 9.16 14.32
CA ASN A 10 2.54 8.47 15.16
C ASN A 10 1.23 9.25 15.26
N ASP A 11 1.30 10.59 15.29
CA ASP A 11 0.11 11.43 15.41
C ASP A 11 -0.75 11.51 14.12
N LYS A 12 -0.12 11.40 12.94
CA LYS A 12 -0.81 11.41 11.64
C LYS A 12 -1.28 10.02 11.18
N LEU A 13 -0.55 8.97 11.55
CA LEU A 13 -0.92 7.58 11.24
C LEU A 13 -1.99 6.99 12.17
N LYS A 14 -2.67 7.80 13.02
CA LYS A 14 -3.66 7.26 13.96
C LYS A 14 -4.81 6.54 13.28
N THR A 15 -5.15 6.90 12.05
CA THR A 15 -6.25 6.26 11.34
C THR A 15 -5.76 5.05 10.53
N PRO A 16 -6.54 3.95 10.48
CA PRO A 16 -6.26 2.81 9.61
C PRO A 16 -6.02 3.23 8.15
N LEU A 17 -6.68 4.29 7.69
CA LEU A 17 -6.50 4.83 6.34
C LEU A 17 -5.08 5.30 6.06
N HIS A 18 -4.45 6.05 6.98
CA HIS A 18 -3.07 6.52 6.78
C HIS A 18 -2.08 5.36 6.86
N LYS A 19 -2.26 4.42 7.80
CA LYS A 19 -1.42 3.22 7.89
C LYS A 19 -1.50 2.38 6.62
N ALA A 20 -2.70 2.18 6.09
CA ALA A 20 -2.91 1.49 4.83
C ALA A 20 -2.28 2.26 3.65
N GLY A 21 -2.36 3.60 3.65
CA GLY A 21 -1.71 4.43 2.64
C GLY A 21 -0.19 4.33 2.68
N TYR A 22 0.40 4.30 3.88
CA TYR A 22 1.83 4.13 4.07
C TYR A 22 2.29 2.73 3.62
N TYR A 23 1.57 1.69 4.01
CA TYR A 23 1.80 0.32 3.57
C TYR A 23 1.68 0.13 2.06
N LEU A 24 0.73 0.80 1.40
CA LEU A 24 0.52 0.68 -0.05
C LEU A 24 1.40 1.63 -0.86
N ASN A 25 2.16 2.53 -0.23
CA ASN A 25 3.08 3.40 -0.94
C ASN A 25 4.35 2.62 -1.29
N PRO A 26 4.65 2.35 -2.57
CA PRO A 26 5.79 1.53 -2.96
C PRO A 26 7.14 2.16 -2.59
N LEU A 27 7.23 3.49 -2.48
CA LEU A 27 8.46 4.13 -2.00
C LEU A 27 8.74 3.73 -0.55
N PHE A 28 7.71 3.80 0.30
CA PHE A 28 7.86 3.53 1.72
C PHE A 28 7.87 2.04 2.06
N TYR A 29 6.99 1.25 1.42
CA TYR A 29 6.89 -0.19 1.65
C TYR A 29 8.20 -0.92 1.40
N TYR A 30 8.81 -0.73 0.23
CA TYR A 30 10.02 -1.48 -0.11
C TYR A 30 11.29 -0.94 0.57
N GLU A 31 11.27 0.29 1.10
CA GLU A 31 12.36 0.83 1.92
C GLU A 31 12.27 0.37 3.38
N ASN A 32 11.06 0.23 3.92
CA ASN A 32 10.80 -0.09 5.32
C ASN A 32 10.07 -1.44 5.48
N LYS A 33 10.37 -2.40 4.59
CA LYS A 33 9.62 -3.65 4.48
C LYS A 33 9.49 -4.41 5.81
N ALA A 34 10.58 -4.49 6.58
CA ALA A 34 10.58 -5.21 7.85
C ALA A 34 9.62 -4.61 8.90
N GLU A 35 9.50 -3.29 8.95
CA GLU A 35 8.58 -2.57 9.85
C GLU A 35 7.14 -2.69 9.32
N LEU A 36 6.96 -2.52 8.01
CA LEU A 36 5.63 -2.50 7.39
C LEU A 36 4.99 -3.89 7.28
N GLU A 37 5.75 -4.96 7.47
CA GLU A 37 5.23 -6.33 7.62
C GLU A 37 4.68 -6.62 9.02
N GLU A 38 4.77 -5.68 9.97
CA GLU A 38 4.11 -5.81 11.26
C GLU A 38 2.58 -5.85 11.14
N GLU A 39 1.96 -6.61 12.05
CA GLU A 39 0.51 -6.88 12.06
C GLU A 39 -0.32 -5.60 12.02
N VAL A 40 0.15 -4.51 12.66
CA VAL A 40 -0.57 -3.25 12.73
C VAL A 40 -0.85 -2.61 11.37
N PHE A 41 0.06 -2.75 10.40
CA PHE A 41 -0.10 -2.17 9.07
C PHE A 41 -0.95 -3.06 8.16
N VAL A 42 -0.71 -4.39 8.22
CA VAL A 42 -1.53 -5.36 7.50
C VAL A 42 -2.98 -5.29 7.96
N ALA A 43 -3.23 -5.25 9.27
CA ALA A 43 -4.56 -5.10 9.86
C ALA A 43 -5.22 -3.78 9.41
N ALA A 44 -4.47 -2.69 9.28
CA ALA A 44 -5.02 -1.43 8.80
C ALA A 44 -5.51 -1.53 7.34
N VAL A 45 -4.77 -2.21 6.47
CA VAL A 45 -5.22 -2.48 5.08
C VAL A 45 -6.50 -3.32 5.09
N VAL A 46 -6.54 -4.42 5.86
CA VAL A 46 -7.73 -5.29 5.97
C VAL A 46 -8.94 -4.53 6.52
N GLN A 47 -8.76 -3.67 7.52
CA GLN A 47 -9.83 -2.81 8.03
C GLN A 47 -10.36 -1.85 6.95
N CYS A 48 -9.47 -1.26 6.14
CA CYS A 48 -9.90 -0.45 5.00
C CYS A 48 -10.65 -1.28 3.94
N VAL A 49 -10.23 -2.52 3.68
CA VAL A 49 -10.93 -3.45 2.76
C VAL A 49 -12.34 -3.70 3.25
N GLY A 50 -12.49 -4.15 4.50
CA GLY A 50 -13.78 -4.46 5.10
C GLY A 50 -14.70 -3.24 5.15
N ARG A 51 -14.17 -2.03 5.37
CA ARG A 51 -15.00 -0.82 5.36
C ARG A 51 -15.44 -0.40 3.96
N VAL A 52 -14.55 -0.47 2.96
CA VAL A 52 -14.85 0.00 1.60
C VAL A 52 -15.73 -0.99 0.84
N TYR A 53 -15.59 -2.28 1.12
CA TYR A 53 -16.26 -3.37 0.41
C TYR A 53 -17.07 -4.27 1.36
N HIS A 54 -17.71 -3.65 2.37
CA HIS A 54 -18.42 -4.34 3.46
C HIS A 54 -19.47 -5.36 3.01
N ASP A 55 -20.08 -5.17 1.85
CA ASP A 55 -21.11 -6.08 1.30
C ASP A 55 -20.57 -7.05 0.23
N ASN A 56 -19.25 -7.15 0.05
CA ASN A 56 -18.65 -7.95 -1.03
C ASN A 56 -17.45 -8.78 -0.56
N ASP A 57 -17.73 -9.84 0.19
CA ASP A 57 -16.72 -10.74 0.76
C ASP A 57 -15.77 -11.30 -0.32
N LYS A 58 -16.30 -11.70 -1.47
CA LYS A 58 -15.49 -12.20 -2.59
C LYS A 58 -14.45 -11.16 -3.03
N LEU A 59 -14.81 -9.88 -3.07
CA LEU A 59 -13.88 -8.81 -3.41
C LEU A 59 -12.86 -8.57 -2.29
N GLN A 60 -13.27 -8.69 -1.03
CA GLN A 60 -12.35 -8.59 0.11
C GLN A 60 -11.28 -9.69 0.03
N ASP A 61 -11.68 -10.95 -0.17
CA ASP A 61 -10.79 -12.10 -0.31
C ASP A 61 -9.81 -11.94 -1.48
N MET A 62 -10.30 -11.47 -2.64
CA MET A 62 -9.46 -11.21 -3.80
C MET A 62 -8.41 -10.13 -3.54
N ILE A 63 -8.77 -9.05 -2.83
CA ILE A 63 -7.82 -7.98 -2.50
C ILE A 63 -6.75 -8.50 -1.54
N VAL A 64 -7.15 -9.25 -0.51
CA VAL A 64 -6.21 -9.83 0.46
C VAL A 64 -5.26 -10.82 -0.23
N ALA A 65 -5.76 -11.69 -1.10
CA ALA A 65 -4.92 -12.61 -1.86
C ALA A 65 -3.91 -11.90 -2.78
N GLN A 66 -4.29 -10.77 -3.36
CA GLN A 66 -3.43 -9.96 -4.23
C GLN A 66 -2.34 -9.19 -3.47
N LEU A 67 -2.44 -9.02 -2.14
CA LEU A 67 -1.42 -8.33 -1.35
C LEU A 67 -0.06 -9.02 -1.46
N ASN A 68 -0.04 -10.35 -1.48
CA ASN A 68 1.20 -11.13 -1.59
C ASN A 68 1.97 -10.84 -2.88
N MET A 69 1.29 -10.51 -3.98
CA MET A 69 1.94 -10.16 -5.24
C MET A 69 2.72 -8.86 -5.10
N TYR A 70 2.11 -7.87 -4.44
CA TYR A 70 2.74 -6.59 -4.15
C TYR A 70 3.90 -6.73 -3.16
N THR A 71 3.68 -7.36 -2.00
CA THR A 71 4.69 -7.44 -0.94
C THR A 71 5.95 -8.21 -1.36
N ASN A 72 5.76 -9.27 -2.15
CA ASN A 72 6.86 -10.06 -2.69
C ASN A 72 7.45 -9.47 -3.98
N GLY A 73 6.76 -8.50 -4.58
CA GLY A 73 7.17 -7.91 -5.86
C GLY A 73 7.20 -8.94 -6.97
N THR A 74 6.19 -9.81 -7.05
CA THR A 74 6.05 -10.81 -8.12
C THR A 74 5.20 -10.27 -9.27
N ASP A 75 5.13 -11.03 -10.36
CA ASP A 75 4.28 -10.72 -11.51
C ASP A 75 4.56 -9.29 -12.04
N SER A 76 3.52 -8.50 -12.35
CA SER A 76 3.68 -7.13 -12.84
C SER A 76 4.55 -6.21 -11.95
N PHE A 77 4.61 -6.47 -10.64
CA PHE A 77 5.43 -5.71 -9.69
C PHE A 77 6.91 -6.07 -9.73
N GLY A 78 7.25 -7.25 -10.26
CA GLY A 78 8.62 -7.76 -10.37
C GLY A 78 9.36 -7.30 -11.62
N SER A 79 8.70 -6.57 -12.52
CA SER A 79 9.34 -6.06 -13.73
C SER A 79 10.49 -5.11 -13.39
N ALA A 80 11.56 -5.13 -14.20
CA ALA A 80 12.70 -4.23 -14.01
C ALA A 80 12.30 -2.74 -14.00
N MET A 81 11.22 -2.39 -14.72
CA MET A 81 10.66 -1.05 -14.72
C MET A 81 9.95 -0.73 -13.40
N ALA A 82 9.11 -1.63 -12.89
CA ALA A 82 8.43 -1.46 -11.60
C ALA A 82 9.43 -1.30 -10.46
N ILE A 83 10.48 -2.15 -10.43
CA ILE A 83 11.55 -2.11 -9.42
C ILE A 83 12.35 -0.81 -9.48
N ARG A 84 12.64 -0.29 -10.67
CA ARG A 84 13.34 1.00 -10.80
C ARG A 84 12.45 2.17 -10.37
N GLN A 85 11.18 2.15 -10.76
CA GLN A 85 10.26 3.27 -10.55
C GLN A 85 9.72 3.36 -9.12
N ARG A 86 9.63 2.24 -8.38
CA ARG A 86 9.12 2.26 -6.99
C ARG A 86 9.96 3.11 -6.03
N LYS A 87 11.23 3.33 -6.36
CA LYS A 87 12.16 4.18 -5.59
C LYS A 87 12.21 5.63 -6.07
N ASN A 88 11.43 5.98 -7.09
CA ASN A 88 11.47 7.32 -7.68
C ASN A 88 10.42 8.22 -7.04
N SER A 89 10.86 9.17 -6.21
CA SER A 89 9.99 10.12 -5.51
C SER A 89 9.23 11.09 -6.43
N VAL A 90 9.61 11.20 -7.70
CA VAL A 90 8.87 11.99 -8.71
C VAL A 90 7.62 11.25 -9.20
N ILE A 91 7.58 9.92 -9.07
CA ILE A 91 6.42 9.11 -9.48
C ILE A 91 5.46 8.97 -8.31
N PHE A 92 4.29 9.59 -8.42
CA PHE A 92 3.24 9.43 -7.42
C PHE A 92 2.84 7.95 -7.25
N ALA A 93 2.65 7.53 -6.01
CA ALA A 93 2.32 6.15 -5.68
C ALA A 93 1.09 5.63 -6.45
N ALA A 94 0.04 6.44 -6.56
CA ALA A 94 -1.16 6.10 -7.34
C ALA A 94 -0.84 5.84 -8.84
N ASN A 95 0.06 6.64 -9.43
CA ASN A 95 0.49 6.45 -10.83
C ASN A 95 1.33 5.18 -10.99
N TRP A 96 2.18 4.88 -10.01
CA TRP A 96 2.94 3.62 -10.00
C TRP A 96 1.99 2.42 -9.96
N TRP A 97 0.97 2.45 -9.10
CA TRP A 97 -0.06 1.41 -9.04
C TRP A 97 -0.84 1.27 -10.35
N ALA A 98 -1.22 2.39 -10.97
CA ALA A 98 -1.93 2.38 -12.25
C ALA A 98 -1.12 1.63 -13.33
N ALA A 99 0.20 1.87 -13.38
CA ALA A 99 1.11 1.29 -14.35
C ALA A 99 1.50 -0.16 -14.06
N HIS A 100 1.76 -0.51 -12.79
CA HIS A 100 2.42 -1.79 -12.43
C HIS A 100 1.55 -2.75 -11.65
N GLY A 101 0.32 -2.38 -11.27
CA GLY A 101 -0.62 -3.27 -10.57
C GLY A 101 -1.54 -4.06 -11.52
N THR A 102 -1.10 -4.38 -12.74
CA THR A 102 -1.96 -4.97 -13.77
C THR A 102 -2.46 -6.37 -13.44
N ASP A 103 -1.64 -7.16 -12.74
CA ASP A 103 -1.99 -8.54 -12.35
C ASP A 103 -2.78 -8.59 -11.02
N ALA A 104 -2.71 -7.52 -10.23
CA ALA A 104 -3.44 -7.34 -8.97
C ALA A 104 -4.57 -6.31 -9.14
N LYS A 105 -5.54 -6.61 -10.02
CA LYS A 105 -6.52 -5.62 -10.50
C LYS A 105 -7.36 -4.97 -9.40
N GLU A 106 -7.79 -5.73 -8.40
CA GLU A 106 -8.70 -5.25 -7.37
C GLU A 106 -7.94 -4.49 -6.28
N LEU A 107 -6.79 -5.03 -5.86
CA LEU A 107 -5.84 -4.34 -5.01
C LEU A 107 -5.38 -3.02 -5.64
N ARG A 108 -5.09 -2.99 -6.95
CA ARG A 108 -4.71 -1.77 -7.67
C ARG A 108 -5.76 -0.67 -7.54
N LYS A 109 -7.04 -1.00 -7.77
CA LYS A 109 -8.14 -0.01 -7.64
C LYS A 109 -8.21 0.53 -6.22
N MET A 110 -8.09 -0.37 -5.23
CA MET A 110 -8.13 0.01 -3.83
C MET A 110 -6.93 0.88 -3.44
N ALA A 111 -5.72 0.51 -3.84
CA ALA A 111 -4.50 1.23 -3.54
C ALA A 111 -4.53 2.65 -4.11
N ILE A 112 -4.95 2.81 -5.38
CA ILE A 112 -5.14 4.13 -5.99
C ILE A 112 -6.14 4.96 -5.17
N LYS A 113 -7.26 4.36 -4.74
CA LYS A 113 -8.28 5.04 -3.92
C LYS A 113 -7.72 5.49 -2.57
N ILE A 114 -7.06 4.60 -1.82
CA ILE A 114 -6.46 4.93 -0.52
C ILE A 114 -5.41 6.02 -0.67
N LEU A 115 -4.47 5.84 -1.61
CA LEU A 115 -3.35 6.75 -1.79
C LEU A 115 -3.82 8.17 -2.16
N ASN A 116 -4.86 8.29 -2.99
CA ASN A 116 -5.45 9.59 -3.29
C ASN A 116 -6.16 10.24 -2.09
N LEU A 117 -6.67 9.44 -1.14
CA LEU A 117 -7.30 9.94 0.08
C LEU A 117 -6.30 10.34 1.17
N THR A 118 -5.09 9.78 1.16
CA THR A 118 -4.02 10.07 2.13
C THR A 118 -3.05 11.16 1.68
N CYS A 119 -3.20 11.68 0.46
CA CYS A 119 -2.38 12.77 -0.10
C CYS A 119 -2.92 14.18 0.26
N SER A 120 -3.60 14.35 1.40
CA SER A 120 -4.01 15.66 1.95
C SER A 120 -3.06 16.18 3.02
#